data_AF-A0A9P7WZS2-F1
#
_entry.id   AF-A0A9P7WZS2-F1
#
_cell.length_a   1.000
_cell.length_b   1.000
_cell.length_c   1.000
_cell.angle_alpha   90.00
_cell.angle_beta   90.00
_cell.angle_gamma   90.00
#
_symmetry.space_group_name_H-M   'P 1'
#
loop_
_entity.id
_entity.type
_entity.pdbx_description
1 polymer ?
#
loop_
_entity_poly.entity_id
_entity_poly.type
_entity_poly.pdbx_seq_one_letter_code
_entity_poly.pdbx_strand_id
1 'polypeptide(L)'
;MVNDVMGTALRRFSLFNHHHLSSLTIIMPAWREYLTRKLLNIFLFLWYTAANLFIFTLAFNLDPQVPPKYGYGLGKQTYLTPSPWIFGVLFLIHLLFAGTILYTQWTEKGNEIVIEELGLQFPLLLALSTLWAGTWARQLPIPSFILALLVCLVSSNIFLRLKRGHPLAADSEWQEQREFRVSS
;
A
#
# COMPACT_ATOMS: atom_id res chain seq x y z
N MET A 1 -31.29 -52.08 -5.59
CA MET A 1 -29.89 -51.95 -6.03
C MET A 1 -29.70 -50.97 -7.22
N VAL A 2 -30.74 -50.66 -8.02
CA VAL A 2 -30.63 -49.73 -9.17
C VAL A 2 -30.74 -48.24 -8.76
N ASN A 3 -31.42 -47.92 -7.67
CA ASN A 3 -31.67 -46.52 -7.25
C ASN A 3 -30.44 -45.80 -6.66
N ASP A 4 -29.44 -46.55 -6.17
CA ASP A 4 -28.22 -45.97 -5.56
C ASP A 4 -27.21 -45.46 -6.60
N VAL A 5 -27.16 -46.12 -7.75
CA VAL A 5 -26.22 -45.76 -8.83
C VAL A 5 -26.65 -44.44 -9.48
N MET A 6 -27.96 -44.23 -9.65
CA MET A 6 -28.50 -43.00 -10.24
C MET A 6 -28.33 -41.79 -9.31
N GLY A 7 -28.50 -41.97 -7.99
CA GLY A 7 -28.30 -40.90 -7.00
C GLY A 7 -26.84 -40.45 -6.89
N THR A 8 -25.90 -41.37 -7.06
CA THR A 8 -24.46 -41.09 -7.03
C THR A 8 -24.01 -40.38 -8.31
N ALA A 9 -24.55 -40.77 -9.47
CA ALA A 9 -24.28 -40.11 -10.75
C ALA A 9 -24.80 -38.66 -10.79
N LEU A 10 -26.01 -38.42 -10.27
CA LEU A 10 -26.61 -37.07 -10.23
C LEU A 10 -25.90 -36.13 -9.24
N ARG A 11 -25.39 -36.64 -8.11
CA ARG A 11 -24.53 -35.84 -7.20
C ARG A 11 -23.19 -35.46 -7.85
N ARG A 12 -22.59 -36.36 -8.63
CA ARG A 12 -21.35 -36.04 -9.37
C ARG A 12 -21.57 -35.00 -10.47
N PHE A 13 -22.73 -35.00 -11.13
CA PHE A 13 -23.06 -34.00 -12.15
C PHE A 13 -23.35 -32.61 -11.55
N SER A 14 -23.96 -32.55 -10.35
CA SER A 14 -24.21 -31.30 -9.63
C SER A 14 -22.92 -30.59 -9.17
N LEU A 15 -21.91 -31.35 -8.72
CA LEU A 15 -20.62 -30.79 -8.30
C LEU A 15 -19.76 -30.31 -9.49
N PHE A 16 -19.95 -30.87 -10.68
CA PHE A 16 -19.22 -30.46 -11.87
C PHE A 16 -19.68 -29.10 -12.42
N ASN A 17 -20.94 -28.69 -12.14
CA ASN A 17 -21.51 -27.45 -12.68
C ASN A 17 -21.18 -26.19 -11.86
N HIS A 18 -20.70 -26.33 -10.62
CA HIS A 18 -20.32 -25.17 -9.78
C HIS A 18 -18.87 -24.71 -9.94
N HIS A 19 -17.99 -25.55 -10.50
CA HIS A 19 -16.60 -25.14 -10.78
C HIS A 19 -16.41 -24.42 -12.12
N HIS A 20 -17.42 -24.42 -12.99
CA HIS A 20 -17.30 -23.86 -14.34
C HIS A 20 -17.96 -22.48 -14.51
N LEU A 21 -18.71 -22.00 -13.50
CA LEU A 21 -19.43 -20.72 -13.55
C LEU A 21 -18.71 -19.59 -12.81
N SER A 22 -17.63 -19.88 -12.06
CA SER A 22 -16.75 -18.86 -11.46
C SER A 22 -15.66 -18.34 -12.41
N SER A 23 -15.52 -18.93 -13.61
CA SER A 23 -14.54 -18.51 -14.62
C SER A 23 -15.09 -17.50 -15.65
N LEU A 24 -16.38 -17.15 -15.55
CA LEU A 24 -17.07 -16.26 -16.50
C LEU A 24 -17.34 -14.85 -15.95
N THR A 25 -16.68 -14.46 -14.86
CA THR A 25 -16.59 -13.05 -14.47
C THR A 25 -15.17 -12.55 -14.73
N ILE A 26 -15.03 -11.91 -15.90
CA ILE A 26 -13.97 -10.96 -16.27
C ILE A 26 -12.65 -11.60 -16.69
N ILE A 27 -12.61 -12.09 -17.94
CA ILE A 27 -11.35 -12.25 -18.69
C ILE A 27 -10.88 -10.85 -19.11
N MET A 28 -10.40 -10.06 -18.15
CA MET A 28 -9.34 -9.12 -18.50
C MET A 28 -8.11 -9.99 -18.79
N PRO A 29 -7.43 -9.83 -19.94
CA PRO A 29 -6.26 -10.64 -20.18
C PRO A 29 -5.24 -10.32 -19.08
N ALA A 30 -4.64 -11.33 -18.45
CA ALA A 30 -3.82 -11.16 -17.22
C ALA A 30 -2.73 -10.08 -17.35
N TRP A 31 -2.20 -9.88 -18.56
CA TRP A 31 -1.25 -8.82 -18.88
C TRP A 31 -1.84 -7.40 -18.70
N ARG A 32 -3.14 -7.21 -18.92
CA ARG A 32 -3.85 -5.93 -18.72
C ARG A 32 -3.97 -5.59 -17.25
N GLU A 33 -4.29 -6.56 -16.39
CA GLU A 33 -4.37 -6.33 -14.95
C GLU A 33 -3.00 -6.00 -14.37
N TYR A 34 -1.99 -6.74 -14.80
CA TYR A 34 -0.60 -6.49 -14.47
C TYR A 34 -0.16 -5.08 -14.90
N LEU A 35 -0.43 -4.69 -16.15
CA LEU A 35 -0.09 -3.37 -16.67
C LEU A 35 -0.87 -2.25 -15.94
N THR A 36 -2.15 -2.48 -15.63
CA THR A 36 -2.98 -1.51 -14.91
C THR A 36 -2.43 -1.25 -13.52
N ARG A 37 -2.03 -2.30 -12.78
CA ARG A 37 -1.42 -2.16 -11.45
C ARG A 37 -0.07 -1.45 -11.52
N LYS A 38 0.73 -1.76 -12.53
CA LYS A 38 2.03 -1.13 -12.78
C LYS A 38 1.88 0.37 -13.00
N LEU A 39 1.00 0.76 -13.91
CA LEU A 39 0.71 2.18 -14.20
C LEU A 39 0.07 2.90 -13.01
N LEU A 40 -0.84 2.25 -12.29
CA LEU A 40 -1.48 2.81 -11.10
C LEU A 40 -0.45 3.14 -10.01
N ASN A 41 0.50 2.25 -9.76
CA ASN A 41 1.57 2.47 -8.78
C ASN A 41 2.46 3.65 -9.16
N ILE A 42 2.90 3.72 -10.42
CA ILE A 42 3.73 4.83 -10.93
C ILE A 42 2.95 6.14 -10.83
N PHE A 43 1.72 6.16 -11.32
CA PHE A 43 0.87 7.35 -11.33
C PHE A 43 0.62 7.86 -9.91
N LEU A 44 0.22 7.00 -8.98
CA LEU A 44 -0.06 7.40 -7.60
C LEU A 44 1.21 7.80 -6.85
N PHE A 45 2.36 7.22 -7.19
CA PHE A 45 3.63 7.65 -6.63
C PHE A 45 4.03 9.04 -7.11
N LEU A 46 3.92 9.30 -8.42
CA LEU A 46 4.17 10.62 -8.98
C LEU A 46 3.21 11.66 -8.40
N TRP A 47 1.94 11.30 -8.28
CA TRP A 47 0.91 12.15 -7.67
C TRP A 47 1.20 12.45 -6.20
N TYR A 48 1.54 11.42 -5.41
CA TYR A 48 1.94 11.56 -4.00
C TYR A 48 3.19 12.45 -3.86
N THR A 49 4.20 12.21 -4.68
CA THR A 49 5.44 13.01 -4.67
C THR A 49 5.18 14.46 -5.06
N ALA A 50 4.40 14.71 -6.11
CA ALA A 50 4.02 16.04 -6.54
C ALA A 50 3.21 16.79 -5.47
N ALA A 51 2.26 16.12 -4.83
CA ALA A 51 1.47 16.73 -3.76
C ALA A 51 2.32 17.11 -2.54
N ASN A 52 3.26 16.26 -2.13
CA ASN A 52 4.18 16.58 -1.02
C ASN A 52 5.18 17.68 -1.41
N LEU A 53 5.67 17.69 -2.64
CA LEU A 53 6.52 18.77 -3.15
C LEU A 53 5.79 20.11 -3.17
N PHE A 54 4.52 20.12 -3.59
CA PHE A 54 3.69 21.32 -3.55
C PHE A 54 3.46 21.82 -2.11
N ILE A 55 3.22 20.91 -1.15
CA ILE A 55 3.10 21.30 0.27
C ILE A 55 4.43 21.84 0.82
N PHE A 56 5.55 21.27 0.36
CA PHE A 56 6.88 21.77 0.70
C PHE A 56 7.10 23.20 0.18
N THR A 57 6.73 23.51 -1.07
CA THR A 57 6.86 24.89 -1.60
C THR A 57 6.00 25.89 -0.84
N LEU A 58 4.81 25.49 -0.41
CA LEU A 58 3.95 26.30 0.47
C LEU A 58 4.57 26.56 1.84
N ALA A 59 5.25 25.57 2.43
CA ALA A 59 5.88 25.72 3.74
C ALA A 59 7.04 26.73 3.74
N PHE A 60 7.76 26.86 2.63
CA PHE A 60 8.85 27.82 2.46
C PHE A 60 8.41 29.14 1.81
N ASN A 61 7.09 29.33 1.59
CA ASN A 61 6.53 30.51 0.94
C ASN A 61 7.19 30.82 -0.42
N LEU A 62 7.53 29.77 -1.18
CA LEU A 62 8.21 29.88 -2.48
C LEU A 62 7.25 30.22 -3.63
N ASP A 63 5.94 30.13 -3.40
CA ASP A 63 4.91 30.47 -4.36
C ASP A 63 4.19 31.77 -3.96
N PRO A 64 4.40 32.89 -4.67
CA PRO A 64 3.77 34.16 -4.37
C PRO A 64 2.26 34.21 -4.71
N GLN A 65 1.72 33.23 -5.44
CA GLN A 65 0.32 33.20 -5.84
C GLN A 65 -0.62 32.57 -4.80
N VAL A 66 -0.08 31.83 -3.82
CA VAL A 66 -0.88 31.20 -2.77
C VAL A 66 -0.78 32.05 -1.50
N PRO A 67 -1.89 32.58 -0.97
CA PRO A 67 -1.85 33.36 0.26
C PRO A 67 -1.23 32.51 1.39
N PRO A 68 -0.43 33.10 2.29
CA PRO A 68 0.31 32.40 3.35
C PRO A 68 -0.60 31.82 4.45
N LYS A 69 -1.89 31.62 4.17
CA LYS A 69 -2.87 31.00 5.07
C LYS A 69 -2.79 29.48 5.07
N TYR A 70 -2.04 28.89 4.14
CA TYR A 70 -1.96 27.46 3.88
C TYR A 70 -0.49 27.03 3.89
N GLY A 71 -0.05 26.29 4.91
CA GLY A 71 1.34 25.83 5.00
C GLY A 71 1.75 25.41 6.41
N TYR A 72 2.88 24.71 6.51
CA TYR A 72 3.48 24.35 7.81
C TYR A 72 3.92 25.62 8.54
N GLY A 73 3.53 25.74 9.82
CA GLY A 73 3.86 26.90 10.66
C GLY A 73 2.99 28.15 10.47
N LEU A 74 2.18 28.20 9.41
CA LEU A 74 1.30 29.34 9.07
C LEU A 74 -0.16 29.15 9.51
N GLY A 75 -0.52 27.96 10.01
CA GLY A 75 -1.84 27.63 10.57
C GLY A 75 -1.92 27.79 12.10
N LYS A 76 -2.89 27.13 12.73
CA LYS A 76 -2.96 27.05 14.21
C LYS A 76 -1.74 26.28 14.72
N GLN A 77 -0.79 26.99 15.30
CA GLN A 77 0.34 26.36 15.98
C GLN A 77 -0.18 25.54 17.16
N THR A 78 0.01 24.23 17.07
CA THR A 78 -0.14 23.31 18.19
C THR A 78 1.23 23.01 18.78
N TYR A 79 1.29 22.58 20.03
CA TYR A 79 2.54 22.13 20.68
C TYR A 79 3.28 21.03 19.91
N LEU A 80 2.60 20.36 18.98
CA LEU A 80 3.13 19.28 18.14
C LEU A 80 3.39 19.72 16.68
N THR A 81 3.42 21.02 16.39
CA THR A 81 3.70 21.50 15.02
C THR A 81 5.15 21.19 14.67
N PRO A 82 5.42 20.29 13.71
CA PRO A 82 6.80 19.90 13.41
C PRO A 82 7.54 21.07 12.75
N SER A 83 8.82 21.18 13.09
CA SER A 83 9.70 22.20 12.52
C SER A 83 9.96 21.93 11.03
N PRO A 84 10.20 22.97 10.19
CA PRO A 84 10.40 22.81 8.75
C PRO A 84 11.55 21.88 8.33
N TRP A 85 12.51 21.54 9.21
CA TRP A 85 13.55 20.57 8.85
C TRP A 85 13.01 19.14 8.72
N ILE A 86 11.87 18.81 9.33
CA ILE A 86 11.24 17.47 9.25
C ILE A 86 10.85 17.11 7.81
N PHE A 87 10.67 18.11 6.94
CA PHE A 87 10.50 17.89 5.52
C PHE A 87 11.70 17.23 4.83
N GLY A 88 12.91 17.37 5.37
CA GLY A 88 14.07 16.63 4.88
C GLY A 88 13.89 15.11 5.06
N VAL A 89 13.27 14.69 6.18
CA VAL A 89 12.93 13.28 6.40
C VAL A 89 11.86 12.83 5.40
N LEU A 90 10.89 13.69 5.11
CA LEU A 90 9.87 13.41 4.09
C LEU A 90 10.52 13.18 2.71
N PHE A 91 11.51 13.99 2.33
CA PHE A 91 12.26 13.77 1.08
C PHE A 91 12.99 12.43 1.06
N LEU A 92 13.64 12.05 2.18
CA LEU A 92 14.29 10.75 2.31
C LEU A 92 13.28 9.60 2.14
N ILE A 93 12.09 9.71 2.75
CA ILE A 93 11.01 8.72 2.60
C ILE A 93 10.61 8.59 1.11
N HIS A 94 10.47 9.71 0.39
CA HIS A 94 10.17 9.68 -1.04
C HIS A 94 11.29 9.06 -1.87
N LEU A 95 12.55 9.29 -1.50
CA LEU A 95 13.69 8.65 -2.15
C LEU A 95 13.68 7.12 -1.93
N LEU A 96 13.37 6.66 -0.72
CA LEU A 96 13.20 5.23 -0.44
C LEU A 96 12.03 4.65 -1.25
N PHE A 97 10.88 5.33 -1.31
CA PHE A 97 9.76 4.89 -2.13
C PHE A 97 10.08 4.88 -3.63
N ALA A 98 10.84 5.86 -4.11
CA ALA A 98 11.34 5.89 -5.48
C ALA A 98 12.23 4.67 -5.75
N GLY A 99 13.17 4.37 -4.86
CA GLY A 99 14.02 3.19 -4.93
C GLY A 99 13.22 1.89 -4.96
N THR A 100 12.20 1.77 -4.11
CA THR A 100 11.29 0.60 -4.10
C THR A 100 10.58 0.46 -5.43
N ILE A 101 10.05 1.54 -6.00
CA ILE A 101 9.35 1.48 -7.30
C ILE A 101 10.36 1.18 -8.41
N LEU A 102 11.50 1.85 -8.49
CA LEU A 102 12.52 1.56 -9.49
C LEU A 102 12.99 0.08 -9.40
N TYR A 103 13.24 -0.43 -8.20
CA TYR A 103 13.59 -1.84 -8.02
C TYR A 103 12.47 -2.78 -8.49
N THR A 104 11.23 -2.47 -8.12
CA THR A 104 10.04 -3.25 -8.48
C THR A 104 9.80 -3.31 -9.98
N GLN A 105 10.00 -2.19 -10.68
CA GLN A 105 9.61 -2.03 -12.08
C GLN A 105 10.63 -2.64 -13.04
N TRP A 106 11.91 -2.66 -12.64
CA TRP A 106 13.04 -3.13 -13.46
C TRP A 106 13.58 -4.51 -13.05
N THR A 107 13.13 -5.09 -11.93
CA THR A 107 13.59 -6.42 -11.49
C THR A 107 12.45 -7.43 -11.52
N GLU A 108 12.67 -8.62 -12.08
CA GLU A 108 11.67 -9.71 -12.12
C GLU A 108 11.23 -10.12 -10.69
N LYS A 109 12.19 -10.27 -9.77
CA LYS A 109 11.93 -10.53 -8.35
C LYS A 109 11.11 -9.44 -7.66
N GLY A 110 11.29 -8.19 -8.08
CA GLY A 110 10.56 -7.05 -7.50
C GLY A 110 9.09 -7.02 -7.93
N ASN A 111 8.81 -7.46 -9.17
CA ASN A 111 7.45 -7.56 -9.68
C ASN A 111 6.60 -8.57 -8.92
N GLU A 112 7.17 -9.74 -8.64
CA GLU A 112 6.49 -10.81 -7.88
C GLU A 112 6.05 -10.29 -6.51
N ILE A 113 6.98 -9.68 -5.76
CA ILE A 113 6.70 -9.16 -4.40
C ILE A 113 5.63 -8.06 -4.41
N VAL A 114 5.71 -7.08 -5.32
CA VAL A 114 4.76 -5.94 -5.28
C VAL A 114 3.41 -6.29 -5.88
N ILE A 115 3.35 -7.12 -6.91
CA ILE A 115 2.08 -7.44 -7.59
C ILE A 115 1.36 -8.58 -6.88
N GLU A 116 2.08 -9.59 -6.37
CA GLU A 116 1.49 -10.72 -5.65
C GLU A 116 1.28 -10.45 -4.16
N GLU A 117 2.26 -9.87 -3.44
CA GLU A 117 2.11 -9.67 -1.99
C GLU A 117 1.49 -8.32 -1.59
N LEU A 118 1.94 -7.21 -2.18
CA LEU A 118 1.43 -5.86 -1.84
C LEU A 118 0.14 -5.50 -2.60
N GLY A 119 -0.01 -5.98 -3.84
CA GLY A 119 -1.19 -5.80 -4.66
C GLY A 119 -1.70 -4.34 -4.71
N LEU A 120 -2.93 -4.12 -4.24
CA LEU A 120 -3.58 -2.80 -4.21
C LEU A 120 -3.30 -1.99 -2.94
N GLN A 121 -2.58 -2.54 -1.97
CA GLN A 121 -2.36 -1.84 -0.69
C GLN A 121 -1.36 -0.70 -0.82
N PHE A 122 -0.31 -0.90 -1.64
CA PHE A 122 0.66 0.14 -1.95
C PHE A 122 0.03 1.37 -2.63
N PRO A 123 -0.73 1.23 -3.74
CA PRO A 123 -1.39 2.38 -4.36
C PRO A 123 -2.43 2.99 -3.42
N LEU A 124 -3.16 2.18 -2.64
CA LEU A 124 -4.10 2.69 -1.63
C LEU A 124 -3.39 3.54 -0.56
N LEU A 125 -2.22 3.12 -0.09
CA LEU A 125 -1.41 3.87 0.87
C LEU A 125 -1.02 5.24 0.31
N LEU A 126 -0.55 5.30 -0.94
CA LEU A 126 -0.16 6.55 -1.60
C LEU A 126 -1.36 7.48 -1.82
N ALA A 127 -2.50 6.93 -2.23
CA ALA A 127 -3.73 7.70 -2.41
C ALA A 127 -4.23 8.29 -1.08
N LEU A 128 -4.33 7.48 -0.03
CA LEU A 128 -4.74 7.93 1.30
C LEU A 128 -3.77 8.96 1.87
N SER A 129 -2.46 8.75 1.70
CA SER A 129 -1.44 9.69 2.16
C SER A 129 -1.52 11.04 1.42
N THR A 130 -1.86 11.02 0.14
CA THR A 130 -2.05 12.27 -0.63
C THR A 130 -3.31 13.02 -0.21
N LEU A 131 -4.42 12.30 0.01
CA LEU A 131 -5.66 12.90 0.52
C LEU A 131 -5.48 13.47 1.93
N TRP A 132 -4.74 12.76 2.78
CA TRP A 132 -4.34 13.24 4.09
C TRP A 132 -3.57 14.56 3.98
N ALA A 133 -2.54 14.61 3.13
CA ALA A 133 -1.71 15.79 2.96
C ALA A 133 -2.53 17.00 2.45
N GLY A 134 -3.45 16.78 1.51
CA GLY A 134 -4.33 17.83 0.99
C GLY A 134 -5.38 18.33 1.99
N THR A 135 -5.97 17.45 2.80
CA THR A 135 -6.90 17.86 3.88
C THR A 135 -6.19 18.59 5.01
N TRP A 136 -4.96 18.17 5.32
CA TRP A 136 -4.09 18.82 6.28
C TRP A 136 -3.71 20.24 5.81
N ALA A 137 -3.32 20.40 4.54
CA ALA A 137 -2.98 21.70 3.97
C ALA A 137 -4.15 22.70 4.02
N ARG A 138 -5.39 22.19 3.90
CA ARG A 138 -6.64 22.97 4.03
C ARG A 138 -7.07 23.22 5.47
N GLN A 139 -6.29 22.78 6.47
CA GLN A 139 -6.59 22.95 7.89
C GLN A 139 -7.93 22.30 8.31
N LEU A 140 -8.25 21.12 7.75
CA LEU A 140 -9.44 20.35 8.11
C LEU A 140 -9.08 19.24 9.12
N PRO A 141 -9.15 19.48 10.44
CA PRO A 141 -8.53 18.59 11.43
C PRO A 141 -9.22 17.22 11.54
N ILE A 142 -10.56 17.19 11.51
CA ILE A 142 -11.34 15.95 11.64
C ILE A 142 -11.05 14.97 10.49
N PRO A 143 -11.19 15.36 9.20
CA PRO A 143 -10.88 14.44 8.11
C PRO A 143 -9.39 14.09 8.04
N SER A 144 -8.50 15.04 8.36
CA SER A 144 -7.06 14.75 8.41
C SER A 144 -6.73 13.70 9.47
N PHE A 145 -7.39 13.75 10.64
CA PHE A 145 -7.20 12.77 11.70
C PHE A 145 -7.69 11.38 11.27
N ILE A 146 -8.87 11.28 10.68
CA ILE A 146 -9.42 10.02 10.18
C ILE A 146 -8.51 9.42 9.10
N LEU A 147 -8.05 10.24 8.15
CA LEU A 147 -7.15 9.79 7.09
C LEU A 147 -5.80 9.35 7.64
N ALA A 148 -5.26 10.01 8.67
CA ALA A 148 -4.03 9.58 9.33
C ALA A 148 -4.18 8.18 9.95
N LEU A 149 -5.31 7.90 10.61
CA LEU A 149 -5.59 6.55 11.15
C LEU A 149 -5.66 5.50 10.05
N LEU A 150 -6.29 5.82 8.91
CA LEU A 150 -6.35 4.91 7.76
C LEU A 150 -4.96 4.65 7.16
N VAL A 151 -4.10 5.67 7.04
CA VAL A 151 -2.72 5.51 6.58
C VAL A 151 -1.93 4.62 7.54
N CYS A 152 -2.05 4.82 8.86
CA CYS A 152 -1.43 3.96 9.88
C CYS A 152 -1.93 2.51 9.80
N LEU A 153 -3.22 2.30 9.58
CA LEU A 153 -3.81 0.97 9.47
C LEU A 153 -3.31 0.24 8.22
N VAL A 154 -3.29 0.91 7.07
CA VAL A 154 -2.83 0.33 5.80
C VAL A 154 -1.34 0.02 5.85
N SER A 155 -0.51 0.94 6.35
CA SER A 155 0.94 0.71 6.50
C SER A 155 1.25 -0.44 7.45
N SER A 156 0.54 -0.54 8.58
CA SER A 156 0.67 -1.68 9.50
C SER A 156 0.29 -3.00 8.84
N ASN A 157 -0.78 -3.02 8.04
CA ASN A 157 -1.21 -4.22 7.32
C ASN A 157 -0.17 -4.65 6.28
N ILE A 158 0.43 -3.70 5.54
CA ILE A 158 1.53 -3.98 4.60
C ILE A 158 2.73 -4.57 5.35
N PHE A 159 3.12 -3.97 6.48
CA PHE A 159 4.23 -4.48 7.29
C PHE A 159 3.98 -5.90 7.78
N LEU A 160 2.78 -6.19 8.29
CA LEU A 160 2.42 -7.53 8.78
C LEU A 160 2.38 -8.57 7.65
N ARG A 161 1.98 -8.18 6.44
CA ARG A 161 2.00 -9.07 5.27
C ARG A 161 3.42 -9.36 4.83
N LEU A 162 4.25 -8.33 4.68
CA LEU A 162 5.67 -8.47 4.34
C LEU A 162 6.41 -9.35 5.35
N LYS A 163 6.16 -9.15 6.64
CA LYS A 163 6.76 -9.96 7.70
C LYS A 163 6.38 -11.44 7.61
N ARG A 164 5.16 -11.74 7.14
CA ARG A 164 4.69 -13.13 6.96
C ARG A 164 5.24 -13.78 5.70
N GLY A 165 5.38 -13.03 4.60
CA GLY A 165 5.92 -13.54 3.33
C GLY A 165 7.44 -13.71 3.33
N HIS A 166 8.14 -12.85 4.08
CA HIS A 166 9.60 -12.85 4.16
C HIS A 166 10.08 -12.79 5.62
N PRO A 167 10.06 -13.93 6.34
CA PRO A 167 10.67 -14.00 7.66
C PRO A 167 12.14 -13.59 7.55
N LEU A 168 12.56 -12.67 8.41
CA LEU A 168 13.95 -12.20 8.43
C LEU A 168 14.87 -13.38 8.77
N ALA A 169 16.07 -13.43 8.20
CA ALA A 169 17.03 -14.50 8.49
C ALA A 169 17.34 -14.65 10.00
N ALA A 170 17.22 -13.55 10.76
CA ALA A 170 17.31 -13.59 12.22
C ALA A 170 16.17 -14.40 12.86
N ASP A 171 14.94 -14.30 12.34
CA ASP A 171 13.77 -14.98 12.90
C ASP A 171 13.87 -16.51 12.71
N SER A 172 14.48 -16.98 11.62
CA SER A 172 14.74 -18.42 11.41
C SER A 172 15.77 -18.98 12.38
N GLU A 173 16.86 -18.24 12.62
CA GLU A 173 17.93 -18.67 13.54
C GLU A 173 17.42 -18.77 14.98
N TRP A 174 16.57 -17.81 15.42
CA TRP A 174 15.91 -17.87 16.73
C TRP A 174 14.87 -18.99 16.86
N GLN A 175 14.26 -19.45 15.77
CA GLN A 175 13.36 -20.61 15.79
C GLN A 175 14.17 -21.90 15.97
N GLU A 176 15.24 -22.07 15.20
CA GLU A 176 16.14 -23.22 15.27
C GLU A 176 16.76 -23.35 16.68
N GLN A 177 17.22 -22.25 17.26
CA GLN A 177 17.75 -22.22 18.63
C GLN A 177 16.69 -22.55 19.70
N ARG A 178 15.41 -22.24 19.46
CA ARG A 178 14.33 -22.61 20.38
C ARG A 178 13.98 -24.08 20.29
N GLU A 179 13.89 -24.63 19.08
CA GLU A 179 13.64 -26.06 18.86
C GLU A 179 14.77 -26.92 19.45
N PHE A 180 16.02 -26.48 19.31
CA PHE A 180 17.17 -27.12 19.94
C PHE A 180 17.09 -27.10 21.47
N ARG A 181 16.66 -26.00 22.08
CA ARG A 181 16.57 -25.86 23.55
C ARG A 181 15.41 -26.66 24.16
N VAL A 182 14.35 -26.91 23.40
CA VAL A 182 13.19 -27.71 23.85
C VAL A 182 13.44 -29.21 23.70
N SER A 183 14.39 -29.61 22.86
CA SER A 183 14.74 -31.02 22.60
C SER A 183 15.91 -31.56 23.46
N SER A 184 16.58 -30.70 24.24
CA SER A 184 17.65 -31.03 25.20
C SER A 184 17.14 -31.12 26.64
#